data_AF-A0A4R6ES59-F1
#
_entry.id   AF-A0A4R6ES59-F1
#
_cell.length_a   1.000
_cell.length_b   1.000
_cell.length_c   1.000
_cell.angle_alpha   90.00
_cell.angle_beta   90.00
_cell.angle_gamma   90.00
#
_symmetry.space_group_name_H-M   'P 1'
#
loop_
_entity.id
_entity.type
_entity.pdbx_description
1 polymer ?
#
loop_
_entity_poly.entity_id
_entity_poly.type
_entity_poly.pdbx_seq_one_letter_code
_entity_poly.pdbx_strand_id
1 'polypeptide(L)'
;MPNSSIPPSYPGTASLSALRAWYEGARARDAILRYCPQALDGGPSTRGAIGRIRRQVVGFALSRHRADLAEPFQCVAGERTRHRSDAIRALDVLPLLPVPRPLVSDAVESWLPPRVIPVLHRHGIRTLADLTVRVPRRRRWWVVIPGLGERSARRIEAFFATYPALPERARALIVTEAAAPVTP
;
A
#
# COMPACT_ATOMS: atom_id res chain seq x y z
N MET A 1 6.52 6.78 -20.42
CA MET A 1 5.75 7.55 -19.42
C MET A 1 5.96 6.93 -18.04
N PRO A 2 6.40 7.68 -17.02
CA PRO A 2 6.51 7.14 -15.68
C PRO A 2 5.11 7.09 -15.06
N ASN A 3 4.65 5.89 -14.72
CA ASN A 3 3.42 5.70 -13.95
C ASN A 3 3.73 6.11 -12.51
N SER A 4 3.67 7.42 -12.23
CA SER A 4 3.63 8.00 -10.89
C SER A 4 2.48 7.31 -10.17
N SER A 5 2.80 6.34 -9.32
CA SER A 5 1.82 5.66 -8.51
C SER A 5 1.47 6.62 -7.39
N ILE A 6 0.66 7.64 -7.72
CA ILE A 6 -0.05 8.44 -6.74
C ILE A 6 -0.73 7.40 -5.84
N PRO A 7 -0.49 7.41 -4.51
CA PRO A 7 -1.16 6.47 -3.64
C PRO A 7 -2.66 6.53 -3.95
N PRO A 8 -3.34 5.38 -4.08
CA PRO A 8 -4.75 5.37 -4.48
C PRO A 8 -5.49 6.31 -3.53
N SER A 9 -5.98 7.42 -4.07
CA SER A 9 -6.70 8.41 -3.28
C SER A 9 -7.88 7.70 -2.63
N TYR A 10 -8.02 7.87 -1.32
CA TYR A 10 -9.13 7.25 -0.59
C TYR A 10 -10.45 7.75 -1.21
N PRO A 11 -11.45 6.87 -1.47
CA PRO A 11 -12.71 7.31 -2.02
C PRO A 11 -13.33 8.41 -1.15
N GLY A 12 -13.88 9.44 -1.78
CA GLY A 12 -14.59 10.50 -1.06
C GLY A 12 -15.82 9.96 -0.32
N THR A 13 -16.30 10.72 0.68
CA THR A 13 -17.39 10.33 1.58
C THR A 13 -18.65 9.85 0.85
N ALA A 14 -19.03 10.54 -0.23
CA ALA A 14 -20.16 10.16 -1.08
C ALA A 14 -20.05 8.73 -1.65
N SER A 15 -18.87 8.36 -2.15
CA SER A 15 -18.59 7.02 -2.68
C SER A 15 -18.61 5.96 -1.59
N LEU A 16 -18.16 6.30 -0.37
CA LEU A 16 -18.20 5.39 0.78
C LEU A 16 -19.64 5.17 1.25
N SER A 17 -20.47 6.21 1.27
CA SER A 17 -21.90 6.09 1.59
C SER A 17 -22.64 5.19 0.60
N ALA A 18 -22.33 5.32 -0.71
CA ALA A 18 -22.86 4.41 -1.71
C ALA A 18 -22.42 2.96 -1.46
N LEU A 19 -21.14 2.75 -1.16
CA LEU A 19 -20.62 1.41 -0.89
C LEU A 19 -21.24 0.80 0.39
N ARG A 20 -21.41 1.59 1.45
CA ARG A 20 -22.07 1.18 2.70
C ARG A 20 -23.52 0.76 2.42
N ALA A 21 -24.31 1.62 1.78
CA ALA A 21 -25.69 1.30 1.44
C ALA A 21 -25.80 0.01 0.62
N TRP A 22 -24.84 -0.22 -0.29
CA TRP A 22 -24.77 -1.44 -1.08
C TRP A 22 -24.47 -2.70 -0.24
N TYR A 23 -23.55 -2.65 0.73
CA TYR A 23 -23.34 -3.75 1.68
C TYR A 23 -24.52 -3.95 2.64
N GLU A 24 -25.27 -2.89 2.94
CA GLU A 24 -26.47 -2.96 3.78
C GLU A 24 -27.68 -3.59 3.09
N GLY A 25 -27.59 -3.83 1.78
CA GLY A 25 -28.58 -4.58 1.01
C GLY A 25 -29.13 -3.83 -0.19
N ALA A 26 -28.88 -2.51 -0.31
CA ALA A 26 -29.39 -1.71 -1.42
C ALA A 26 -28.90 -2.25 -2.78
N ARG A 27 -29.69 -2.02 -3.84
CA ARG A 27 -29.25 -2.33 -5.20
C ARG A 27 -28.14 -1.34 -5.59
N ALA A 28 -27.20 -1.80 -6.41
CA ALA A 28 -26.07 -0.96 -6.86
C ALA A 28 -26.54 0.33 -7.55
N ARG A 29 -27.66 0.27 -8.28
CA ARG A 29 -28.26 1.44 -8.92
C ARG A 29 -28.72 2.47 -7.89
N ASP A 30 -29.50 2.04 -6.91
CA ASP A 30 -30.10 2.92 -5.91
C ASP A 30 -29.03 3.59 -5.05
N ALA A 31 -28.01 2.83 -4.65
CA ALA A 31 -26.88 3.34 -3.86
C ALA A 31 -26.07 4.40 -4.63
N ILE A 32 -25.72 4.14 -5.90
CA ILE A 32 -24.92 5.08 -6.69
C ILE A 32 -25.72 6.35 -6.99
N LEU A 33 -26.96 6.22 -7.47
CA LEU A 33 -27.76 7.39 -7.83
C LEU A 33 -28.09 8.28 -6.63
N ARG A 34 -28.23 7.70 -5.43
CA ARG A 34 -28.52 8.45 -4.21
C ARG A 34 -27.32 9.21 -3.66
N TYR A 35 -26.13 8.61 -3.68
CA TYR A 35 -24.98 9.16 -2.96
C TYR A 35 -23.87 9.69 -3.86
N CYS A 36 -23.65 9.12 -5.04
CA CYS A 36 -22.60 9.57 -5.96
C CYS A 36 -22.97 9.36 -7.44
N PRO A 37 -24.02 10.00 -7.96
CA PRO A 37 -24.43 9.85 -9.37
C PRO A 37 -23.30 10.20 -10.35
N GLN A 38 -22.44 11.17 -9.99
CA GLN A 38 -21.24 11.55 -10.75
C GLN A 38 -20.22 10.42 -10.96
N ALA A 39 -20.29 9.34 -10.17
CA ALA A 39 -19.45 8.16 -10.39
C ALA A 39 -19.79 7.41 -11.70
N LEU A 40 -20.90 7.77 -12.36
CA LEU A 40 -21.32 7.29 -13.66
C LEU A 40 -20.82 8.16 -14.82
N ASP A 41 -20.22 9.32 -14.53
CA ASP A 41 -19.64 10.19 -15.56
C ASP A 41 -18.53 9.42 -16.29
N GLY A 42 -18.59 9.40 -17.62
CA GLY A 42 -17.67 8.61 -18.45
C GLY A 42 -18.08 7.14 -18.67
N GLY A 43 -19.35 6.79 -18.44
CA GLY A 43 -19.96 5.55 -18.95
C GLY A 43 -19.83 4.24 -18.16
N PRO A 44 -19.29 4.15 -16.93
CA PRO A 44 -19.36 2.89 -16.18
C PRO A 44 -20.81 2.57 -15.78
N SER A 45 -21.17 1.28 -15.79
CA SER A 45 -22.44 0.82 -15.20
C SER A 45 -22.43 1.02 -13.68
N THR A 46 -23.60 1.09 -13.04
CA THR A 46 -23.72 1.21 -11.57
C THR A 46 -23.02 0.08 -10.82
N ARG A 47 -23.07 -1.15 -11.36
CA ARG A 47 -22.29 -2.30 -10.85
C ARG A 47 -20.79 -2.10 -11.04
N GLY A 48 -20.37 -1.56 -12.19
CA GLY A 48 -18.99 -1.21 -12.46
C GLY A 48 -18.44 -0.11 -11.55
N ALA A 49 -19.26 0.90 -11.22
CA ALA A 49 -18.93 1.97 -10.28
C ALA A 49 -18.71 1.40 -8.87
N ILE A 50 -19.62 0.58 -8.34
CA ILE A 50 -19.42 -0.12 -7.05
C ILE A 50 -18.14 -0.96 -7.07
N GLY A 51 -17.90 -1.74 -8.13
CA GLY A 51 -16.67 -2.54 -8.25
C GLY A 51 -15.40 -1.69 -8.27
N ARG A 52 -15.43 -0.50 -8.87
CA ARG A 52 -14.32 0.45 -8.86
C ARG A 52 -14.07 0.99 -7.45
N ILE A 53 -15.12 1.41 -6.74
CA ILE A 53 -15.01 1.92 -5.37
C ILE A 53 -14.44 0.83 -4.44
N ARG A 54 -14.91 -0.42 -4.55
CA ARG A 54 -14.35 -1.57 -3.80
C ARG A 54 -12.85 -1.72 -4.03
N ARG A 55 -12.39 -1.68 -5.29
CA ARG A 55 -10.94 -1.76 -5.61
C ARG A 55 -10.14 -0.59 -5.07
N GLN A 56 -10.70 0.61 -5.05
CA GLN A 56 -10.03 1.77 -4.44
C GLN A 56 -9.86 1.59 -2.92
N VAL A 57 -10.89 1.11 -2.23
CA VAL A 57 -10.81 0.79 -0.79
C VAL A 57 -9.76 -0.30 -0.52
N VAL A 58 -9.76 -1.38 -1.31
CA VAL A 58 -8.72 -2.44 -1.23
C VAL A 58 -7.32 -1.86 -1.43
N GLY A 59 -7.11 -1.08 -2.50
CA GLY A 59 -5.81 -0.48 -2.78
C GLY A 59 -5.33 0.43 -1.65
N PHE A 60 -6.25 1.19 -1.05
CA PHE A 60 -5.93 2.02 0.11
C PHE A 60 -5.59 1.18 1.34
N ALA A 61 -6.38 0.16 1.69
CA ALA A 61 -6.11 -0.73 2.81
C ALA A 61 -4.75 -1.43 2.67
N LEU A 62 -4.42 -1.89 1.47
CA LEU A 62 -3.10 -2.47 1.16
C LEU A 62 -1.97 -1.44 1.27
N SER A 63 -2.20 -0.19 0.84
CA SER A 63 -1.21 0.89 1.04
C SER A 63 -0.96 1.23 2.51
N ARG A 64 -1.87 0.81 3.41
CA ARG A 64 -1.75 0.93 4.86
C ARG A 64 -1.27 -0.37 5.53
N HIS A 65 -0.85 -1.37 4.74
CA HIS A 65 -0.45 -2.70 5.20
C HIS A 65 -1.53 -3.44 6.01
N ARG A 66 -2.81 -3.15 5.76
CA ARG A 66 -3.95 -3.79 6.42
C ARG A 66 -4.70 -4.69 5.45
N ALA A 67 -4.09 -5.82 5.13
CA ALA A 67 -4.69 -6.84 4.26
C ALA A 67 -5.98 -7.42 4.88
N ASP A 68 -6.03 -7.51 6.20
CA ASP A 68 -7.22 -7.90 6.98
C ASP A 68 -8.43 -6.99 6.70
N LEU A 69 -8.20 -5.68 6.56
CA LEU A 69 -9.26 -4.71 6.23
C LEU A 69 -9.60 -4.70 4.74
N ALA A 70 -8.77 -5.31 3.89
CA ALA A 70 -9.00 -5.40 2.45
C ALA A 70 -9.82 -6.64 2.05
N GLU A 71 -9.71 -7.73 2.81
CA GLU A 71 -10.34 -9.02 2.53
C GLU A 71 -11.87 -8.93 2.29
N PRO A 72 -12.68 -8.21 3.09
CA PRO A 72 -14.13 -8.14 2.90
C PRO A 72 -14.57 -7.51 1.55
N PHE A 73 -13.67 -6.77 0.90
CA PHE A 73 -13.92 -6.09 -0.37
C PHE A 73 -13.48 -6.91 -1.59
N GLN A 74 -12.85 -8.07 -1.38
CA GLN A 74 -12.41 -8.96 -2.45
C GLN A 74 -13.42 -10.09 -2.74
N CYS A 75 -14.46 -10.24 -1.92
CA CYS A 75 -15.49 -11.26 -2.11
C CYS A 75 -16.30 -11.09 -3.42
N VAL A 76 -16.95 -12.16 -3.86
CA VAL A 76 -17.88 -12.07 -4.99
C VAL A 76 -19.10 -11.25 -4.57
N ALA A 77 -19.69 -10.48 -5.51
CA ALA A 77 -20.81 -9.59 -5.20
C ALA A 77 -22.03 -10.31 -4.58
N GLY A 78 -22.24 -11.59 -4.91
CA GLY A 78 -23.30 -12.42 -4.32
C GLY A 78 -23.07 -12.77 -2.85
N GLU A 79 -21.82 -12.75 -2.38
CA GLU A 79 -21.45 -13.10 -1.00
C GLU A 79 -21.40 -11.88 -0.08
N ARG A 80 -21.75 -10.68 -0.60
CA ARG A 80 -21.66 -9.40 0.13
C ARG A 80 -22.33 -9.43 1.51
N THR A 81 -23.42 -10.19 1.65
CA THR A 81 -24.18 -10.28 2.90
C THR A 81 -23.35 -10.96 4.00
N ARG A 82 -22.53 -11.95 3.65
CA ARG A 82 -21.63 -12.64 4.60
C ARG A 82 -20.54 -11.70 5.11
N HIS A 83 -20.05 -10.82 4.24
CA HIS A 83 -18.99 -9.86 4.56
C HIS A 83 -19.51 -8.50 5.02
N ARG A 84 -20.82 -8.33 5.24
CA ARG A 84 -21.44 -7.03 5.53
C ARG A 84 -20.83 -6.38 6.77
N SER A 85 -20.79 -7.09 7.89
CA SER A 85 -20.31 -6.54 9.17
C SER A 85 -18.83 -6.16 9.08
N ASP A 86 -17.99 -7.04 8.52
CA ASP A 86 -16.57 -6.79 8.37
C ASP A 86 -16.28 -5.65 7.40
N ALA A 87 -17.03 -5.55 6.29
CA ALA A 87 -16.91 -4.46 5.34
C ALA A 87 -17.31 -3.11 5.98
N ILE A 88 -18.42 -3.05 6.72
CA ILE A 88 -18.84 -1.81 7.40
C ILE A 88 -17.78 -1.39 8.43
N ARG A 89 -17.30 -2.33 9.25
CA ARG A 89 -16.22 -2.09 10.21
C ARG A 89 -14.96 -1.57 9.53
N ALA A 90 -14.54 -2.18 8.42
CA ALA A 90 -13.38 -1.74 7.67
C ALA A 90 -13.57 -0.32 7.10
N LEU A 91 -14.77 0.03 6.62
CA LEU A 91 -15.08 1.38 6.15
C LEU A 91 -14.99 2.45 7.27
N ASP A 92 -15.28 2.08 8.52
CA ASP A 92 -15.13 2.98 9.68
C ASP A 92 -13.66 3.13 10.13
N VAL A 93 -12.90 2.03 10.10
CA VAL A 93 -11.51 2.01 10.60
C VAL A 93 -10.53 2.62 9.59
N LEU A 94 -10.67 2.31 8.30
CA LEU A 94 -9.71 2.73 7.27
C LEU A 94 -9.43 4.25 7.21
N PRO A 95 -10.43 5.16 7.31
CA PRO A 95 -10.21 6.60 7.32
C PRO A 95 -9.38 7.09 8.52
N LEU A 96 -9.49 6.40 9.66
CA LEU A 96 -8.83 6.77 10.91
C LEU A 96 -7.39 6.28 11.00
N LEU A 97 -6.99 5.35 10.12
CA LEU A 97 -5.63 4.84 10.14
C LEU A 97 -4.64 5.95 9.78
N PRO A 98 -3.53 6.09 10.51
CA PRO A 98 -2.44 6.94 10.08
C PRO A 98 -1.80 6.35 8.81
N VAL A 99 -1.14 7.20 8.03
CA VAL A 99 -0.22 6.71 6.99
C VAL A 99 0.89 5.94 7.72
N PRO A 100 1.13 4.65 7.40
CA PRO A 100 2.19 3.90 8.05
C PRO A 100 3.51 4.63 7.82
N ARG A 101 4.30 4.77 8.88
CA ARG A 101 5.65 5.29 8.78
C ARG A 101 6.58 4.09 8.66
N PRO A 102 7.42 4.02 7.62
CA PRO A 102 8.32 2.90 7.46
C PRO A 102 9.31 2.86 8.63
N LEU A 103 9.48 1.68 9.21
CA LEU A 103 10.49 1.36 10.19
C LEU A 103 11.64 0.62 9.50
N VAL A 104 12.83 0.75 10.07
CA VAL A 104 14.04 0.11 9.54
C VAL A 104 13.98 -1.42 9.54
N SER A 105 13.25 -2.00 10.50
CA SER A 105 13.02 -3.44 10.63
C SER A 105 11.96 -3.97 9.67
N ASP A 106 11.25 -3.08 8.96
CA ASP A 106 10.18 -3.51 8.07
C ASP A 106 10.73 -4.32 6.91
N ALA A 107 9.99 -5.38 6.55
CA ALA A 107 10.28 -6.18 5.39
C ALA A 107 10.19 -5.34 4.11
N VAL A 108 11.15 -5.51 3.20
CA VAL A 108 11.16 -4.80 1.90
C VAL A 108 9.91 -5.09 1.08
N GLU A 109 9.29 -6.25 1.29
CA GLU A 109 8.05 -6.71 0.64
C GLU A 109 6.85 -5.83 0.95
N SER A 110 6.83 -5.23 2.15
CA SER A 110 5.73 -4.37 2.57
C SER A 110 5.75 -3.05 1.80
N TRP A 111 6.93 -2.57 1.40
CA TRP A 111 7.14 -1.21 0.92
C TRP A 111 7.55 -1.11 -0.56
N LEU A 112 8.10 -2.17 -1.13
CA LEU A 112 8.62 -2.18 -2.49
C LEU A 112 7.76 -3.02 -3.44
N PRO A 113 7.79 -2.72 -4.76
CA PRO A 113 7.02 -3.48 -5.74
C PRO A 113 7.37 -4.98 -5.74
N PRO A 114 6.38 -5.90 -5.84
CA PRO A 114 6.61 -7.36 -5.79
C PRO A 114 7.69 -7.85 -6.77
N ARG A 115 7.80 -7.22 -7.95
CA ARG A 115 8.79 -7.57 -8.98
C ARG A 115 10.25 -7.44 -8.54
N VAL A 116 10.57 -6.57 -7.58
CA VAL A 116 11.95 -6.39 -7.10
C VAL A 116 12.29 -7.31 -5.93
N ILE A 117 11.28 -7.85 -5.24
CA ILE A 117 11.44 -8.63 -4.01
C ILE A 117 12.30 -9.88 -4.21
N PRO A 118 12.07 -10.74 -5.24
CA PRO A 118 12.88 -11.94 -5.41
C PRO A 118 14.36 -11.65 -5.63
N VAL A 119 14.66 -10.54 -6.33
CA VAL A 119 16.04 -10.10 -6.59
C VAL A 119 16.68 -9.62 -5.29
N LEU A 120 15.98 -8.81 -4.50
CA LEU A 120 16.49 -8.32 -3.21
C LEU A 120 16.74 -9.48 -2.24
N HIS A 121 15.81 -10.42 -2.14
CA HIS A 121 15.94 -11.60 -1.28
C HIS A 121 17.13 -12.48 -1.66
N ARG A 122 17.36 -12.70 -2.96
CA ARG A 122 18.53 -13.47 -3.45
C ARG A 122 19.85 -12.86 -3.00
N HIS A 123 19.89 -11.54 -2.83
CA HIS A 123 21.06 -10.81 -2.37
C HIS A 123 21.10 -10.59 -0.85
N GLY A 124 20.22 -11.26 -0.10
CA GLY A 124 20.15 -11.19 1.37
C GLY A 124 19.53 -9.91 1.92
N ILE A 125 18.82 -9.14 1.08
CA ILE A 125 18.17 -7.90 1.49
C ILE A 125 16.71 -8.23 1.80
N ARG A 126 16.38 -8.36 3.09
CA ARG A 126 15.02 -8.69 3.55
C ARG A 126 14.34 -7.50 4.23
N THR A 127 15.12 -6.60 4.81
CA THR A 127 14.60 -5.43 5.54
C THR A 127 14.98 -4.10 4.89
N LEU A 128 14.26 -3.04 5.23
CA LEU A 128 14.65 -1.68 4.83
C LEU A 128 16.04 -1.31 5.38
N ALA A 129 16.43 -1.80 6.56
CA ALA A 129 17.77 -1.64 7.11
C ALA A 129 18.85 -2.23 6.18
N ASP A 130 18.69 -3.49 5.75
CA ASP A 130 19.62 -4.15 4.81
C ASP A 130 19.80 -3.34 3.52
N LEU A 131 18.69 -2.78 3.04
CA LEU A 131 18.67 -1.96 1.84
C LEU A 131 19.38 -0.61 2.08
N THR A 132 19.11 0.06 3.21
CA THR A 132 19.77 1.33 3.57
C THR A 132 21.27 1.19 3.84
N VAL A 133 21.79 0.00 4.13
CA VAL A 133 23.25 -0.19 4.27
C VAL A 133 23.93 -0.20 2.90
N ARG A 134 23.23 -0.68 1.86
CA ARG A 134 23.77 -0.88 0.50
C ARG A 134 23.52 0.29 -0.45
N VAL A 135 22.40 1.00 -0.31
CA VAL A 135 21.99 2.13 -1.18
C VAL A 135 22.87 3.38 -1.06
N PRO A 136 23.29 3.87 0.13
CA PRO A 136 23.89 5.19 0.26
C PRO A 136 25.35 5.30 -0.17
N ARG A 137 26.07 4.18 -0.36
CA ARG A 137 27.54 4.22 -0.48
C ARG A 137 28.08 4.39 -1.90
N ARG A 138 27.26 4.22 -2.96
CA ARG A 138 27.75 4.25 -4.34
C ARG A 138 26.77 4.88 -5.33
N ARG A 139 27.28 5.75 -6.22
CA ARG A 139 26.59 6.09 -7.46
C ARG A 139 26.42 4.80 -8.27
N ARG A 140 25.18 4.42 -8.61
CA ARG A 140 24.84 3.14 -9.29
C ARG A 140 24.99 1.86 -8.45
N TRP A 141 24.64 1.89 -7.16
CA TRP A 141 24.63 0.73 -6.27
C TRP A 141 23.85 -0.50 -6.80
N TRP A 142 22.87 -0.30 -7.69
CA TRP A 142 22.11 -1.40 -8.30
C TRP A 142 22.92 -2.26 -9.28
N VAL A 143 24.05 -1.77 -9.79
CA VAL A 143 24.92 -2.52 -10.73
C VAL A 143 25.50 -3.77 -10.06
N VAL A 144 25.71 -3.75 -8.73
CA VAL A 144 26.21 -4.90 -7.98
C VAL A 144 25.11 -5.90 -7.59
N ILE A 145 23.85 -5.63 -7.97
CA ILE A 145 22.69 -6.51 -7.72
C ILE A 145 22.15 -6.99 -9.08
N PRO A 146 22.70 -8.10 -9.63
CA PRO A 146 22.18 -8.73 -10.84
C PRO A 146 20.65 -8.88 -10.83
N GLY A 147 19.99 -8.38 -11.87
CA GLY A 147 18.53 -8.39 -12.00
C GLY A 147 17.83 -7.13 -11.48
N LEU A 148 18.54 -6.22 -10.80
CA LEU A 148 18.00 -4.92 -10.40
C LEU A 148 18.31 -3.84 -11.45
N GLY A 149 17.34 -3.57 -12.32
CA GLY A 149 17.49 -2.52 -13.34
C GLY A 149 17.45 -1.10 -12.78
N GLU A 150 18.02 -0.14 -13.53
CA GLU A 150 18.09 1.29 -13.17
C GLU A 150 16.72 1.89 -12.84
N ARG A 151 15.66 1.50 -13.58
CA ARG A 151 14.29 1.99 -13.31
C ARG A 151 13.78 1.58 -11.93
N SER A 152 14.09 0.36 -11.50
CA SER A 152 13.72 -0.14 -10.17
C SER A 152 14.55 0.54 -9.09
N ALA A 153 15.84 0.76 -9.35
CA ALA A 153 16.73 1.47 -8.45
C ALA A 153 16.28 2.93 -8.21
N ARG A 154 15.98 3.68 -9.29
CA ARG A 154 15.43 5.04 -9.19
C ARG A 154 14.12 5.10 -8.40
N ARG A 155 13.29 4.05 -8.49
CA ARG A 155 12.04 3.97 -7.73
C ARG A 155 12.29 3.75 -6.24
N ILE A 156 13.30 2.96 -5.89
CA ILE A 156 13.76 2.79 -4.51
C ILE A 156 14.36 4.10 -3.97
N GLU A 157 15.14 4.81 -4.79
CA GLU A 157 15.69 6.12 -4.42
C GLU A 157 14.59 7.17 -4.19
N ALA A 158 13.58 7.22 -5.05
CA ALA A 158 12.41 8.09 -4.88
C ALA A 158 11.62 7.75 -3.60
N PHE A 159 11.53 6.46 -3.23
CA PHE A 159 10.95 6.04 -1.97
C PHE A 159 11.73 6.60 -0.77
N PHE A 160 13.07 6.46 -0.76
CA PHE A 160 13.89 7.03 0.30
C PHE A 160 13.86 8.58 0.34
N ALA A 161 13.73 9.24 -0.81
CA ALA A 161 13.55 10.69 -0.86
C ALA A 161 12.21 11.14 -0.27
N THR A 162 11.18 10.31 -0.35
CA THR A 162 9.87 10.56 0.28
C THR A 162 9.93 10.36 1.81
N TYR A 163 10.85 9.52 2.30
CA TYR A 163 11.04 9.21 3.71
C TYR A 163 12.49 9.44 4.15
N PRO A 164 12.97 10.71 4.20
CA PRO A 164 14.38 11.02 4.47
C PRO A 164 14.84 10.59 5.89
N ALA A 165 13.91 10.39 6.83
CA ALA A 165 14.22 9.91 8.18
C ALA A 165 14.59 8.42 8.24
N LEU A 166 14.36 7.63 7.18
CA LEU A 166 14.66 6.20 7.16
C LEU A 166 16.17 5.89 7.17
N PRO A 167 16.99 6.44 6.25
CA PRO A 167 18.43 6.22 6.27
C PRO A 167 19.10 6.75 7.55
N GLU A 168 18.60 7.86 8.10
CA GLU A 168 19.12 8.44 9.35
C GLU A 168 18.87 7.52 10.55
N ARG A 169 17.67 6.96 10.67
CA ARG A 169 17.33 5.99 11.73
C ARG A 169 18.07 4.67 11.57
N ALA A 170 18.26 4.19 10.34
CA ALA A 170 19.07 3.00 10.09
C ALA A 170 20.53 3.21 10.52
N ARG A 171 21.10 4.39 10.24
CA ARG A 171 22.44 4.76 10.72
C ARG A 171 22.52 4.83 12.24
N ALA A 172 21.52 5.42 12.90
CA ALA A 172 21.48 5.48 14.37
C ALA A 172 21.46 4.07 15.01
N LEU A 173 20.78 3.12 14.39
CA LEU A 173 20.75 1.73 14.87
C LEU A 173 22.06 0.99 14.61
N ILE A 174 22.70 1.17 13.45
CA ILE A 174 24.03 0.60 13.16
C ILE A 174 25.08 1.13 14.16
N VAL A 175 25.00 2.42 14.52
CA VAL A 175 25.89 3.03 15.52
C VAL A 175 25.64 2.45 16.91
N THR A 176 24.38 2.13 17.25
CA THR A 176 24.03 1.53 18.55
C THR A 176 24.47 0.06 18.64
N GLU A 177 24.32 -0.71 17.56
CA GLU A 177 24.74 -2.12 17.50
C GLU A 177 26.27 -2.27 17.46
N ALA A 178 26.97 -1.36 16.78
CA ALA A 178 28.43 -1.29 16.79
C ALA A 178 29.01 -0.84 18.15
N ALA A 179 28.20 -0.23 19.02
CA ALA A 179 28.60 0.23 20.35
C ALA A 179 28.40 -0.82 21.45
N ALA A 180 27.89 -2.02 21.14
CA ALA A 180 27.84 -3.12 22.09
C ALA A 180 29.27 -3.67 22.32
N PRO A 181 29.85 -3.53 23.52
CA PRO A 181 31.16 -4.10 23.79
C PRO A 181 31.05 -5.62 23.85
N VAL A 182 31.73 -6.28 22.93
CA VAL A 182 32.03 -7.71 22.98
C VAL A 182 32.76 -7.95 24.30
N THR A 183 32.09 -8.60 25.25
CA THR A 183 32.70 -8.99 26.53
C THR A 183 33.13 -10.46 26.42
N PRO A 184 34.39 -10.81 26.81
CA PRO A 184 34.95 -12.15 26.68
C PRO A 184 34.36 -13.17 27.65
#